data_AF-A0AAW2RFQ6-F1
#
_entry.id   AF-A0AAW2RFQ6-F1
#
_cell.length_a   1.000
_cell.length_b   1.000
_cell.length_c   1.000
_cell.angle_alpha   90.00
_cell.angle_beta   90.00
_cell.angle_gamma   90.00
#
_symmetry.space_group_name_H-M   'P 1'
#
loop_
_entity.id
_entity.type
_entity.pdbx_description
1 polymer ?
#
loop_
_entity_poly.entity_id
_entity_poly.type
_entity_poly.pdbx_seq_one_letter_code
_entity_poly.pdbx_strand_id
1 'polypeptide(L)'
;MSFEEMPPVFRKVIAEWSPPRPLTKPPAPFLFRVHADGNDHSGIRIIATDFQSNTFQAIKSRHQLEDLRDDIGIGGSWSEFIDYVTTSLKSGDVKLVMEDLYESGGASHAKLIAQKAKGMPRLSISLGKLVNGAASEAMANLSLELYKEFKDVQRLLIEEQESKYQLTKVVAAEQEKNVTLQKQLDMLLYSRKHKLQKISDRDNSDSTSVMVSQDSPDKHAAYNPSSTKGANRVVPAHRRSKVRGAVLDDTEDDA
;
A
#
# COMPACT_ATOMS: atom_id res chain seq x y z
N MET A 1 15.34 13.99 13.63
CA MET A 1 14.98 14.11 12.21
C MET A 1 14.80 15.57 11.85
N SER A 2 15.44 15.99 10.77
CA SER A 2 15.24 17.26 10.08
C SER A 2 14.51 16.98 8.76
N PHE A 3 14.08 18.03 8.05
CA PHE A 3 13.51 17.83 6.71
C PHE A 3 14.55 17.42 5.66
N GLU A 4 15.84 17.51 5.98
CA GLU A 4 16.95 17.10 5.11
C GLU A 4 16.89 15.62 4.70
N GLU A 5 16.42 14.76 5.61
CA GLU A 5 16.25 13.33 5.36
C GLU A 5 14.99 13.01 4.55
N MET A 6 14.12 14.00 4.33
CA MET A 6 12.86 13.82 3.59
C MET A 6 13.13 13.84 2.08
N PRO A 7 12.85 12.74 1.34
CA PRO A 7 12.95 12.77 -0.11
C PRO A 7 11.92 13.75 -0.68
N PRO A 8 12.23 14.42 -1.80
CA PRO A 8 11.33 15.39 -2.39
C PRO A 8 10.01 14.72 -2.78
N VAL A 9 8.90 15.39 -2.49
CA VAL A 9 7.56 14.91 -2.80
C VAL A 9 7.08 15.59 -4.05
N PHE A 10 6.91 14.81 -5.12
CA PHE A 10 6.28 15.26 -6.36
C PHE A 10 4.87 14.73 -6.47
N ARG A 11 3.91 15.58 -6.79
CA ARG A 11 2.53 15.15 -7.01
C ARG A 11 1.73 16.08 -7.92
N LYS A 12 0.86 15.46 -8.70
CA LYS A 12 -0.21 16.13 -9.43
C LYS A 12 -1.40 16.44 -8.50
N VAL A 13 -1.89 17.68 -8.55
CA VAL A 13 -3.11 18.13 -7.86
C VAL A 13 -3.98 18.91 -8.84
N ILE A 14 -5.30 18.87 -8.66
CA ILE A 14 -6.23 19.71 -9.44
C ILE A 14 -6.56 20.93 -8.58
N ALA A 15 -6.39 22.13 -9.13
CA ALA A 15 -6.66 23.34 -8.39
C ALA A 15 -8.16 23.66 -8.37
N GLU A 16 -8.67 24.08 -7.22
CA GLU A 16 -10.03 24.58 -7.00
C GLU A 16 -9.97 26.10 -6.81
N TRP A 17 -11.00 26.84 -7.25
CA TRP A 17 -11.08 28.29 -7.03
C TRP A 17 -11.92 28.60 -5.79
N SER A 18 -11.46 29.58 -5.01
CA SER A 18 -12.22 30.18 -3.92
C SER A 18 -12.33 31.70 -4.13
N PRO A 19 -13.55 32.26 -4.27
CA PRO A 19 -14.83 31.57 -4.41
C PRO A 19 -14.91 30.72 -5.70
N PRO A 20 -15.79 29.69 -5.75
CA PRO A 20 -15.95 28.85 -6.93
C PRO A 20 -16.29 29.69 -8.17
N ARG A 21 -15.53 29.50 -9.24
CA ARG A 21 -15.75 30.21 -10.51
C ARG A 21 -16.46 29.30 -11.52
N PRO A 22 -17.40 29.83 -12.31
CA PRO A 22 -17.89 29.12 -13.49
C PRO A 22 -16.74 29.00 -14.48
N LEU A 23 -16.16 27.81 -14.52
CA LEU A 23 -15.00 27.47 -15.32
C LEU A 23 -15.47 27.14 -16.75
N THR A 24 -15.04 27.94 -17.74
CA THR A 24 -15.23 27.62 -19.17
C THR A 24 -14.29 26.50 -19.64
N LYS A 25 -13.27 26.17 -18.85
CA LYS A 25 -12.27 25.12 -19.10
C LYS A 25 -12.07 24.30 -17.82
N PRO A 26 -11.79 22.98 -17.92
CA PRO A 26 -11.48 22.18 -16.74
C PRO A 26 -10.28 22.78 -15.96
N PRO A 27 -10.27 22.67 -14.62
CA PRO A 27 -9.19 23.23 -13.82
C PRO A 27 -7.85 22.62 -14.23
N ALA A 28 -6.84 23.47 -14.43
CA ALA A 28 -5.53 23.03 -14.86
C ALA A 28 -4.92 22.11 -13.79
N PRO A 29 -4.31 20.98 -14.19
CA PRO A 29 -3.53 20.18 -13.25
C PRO A 29 -2.27 20.94 -12.87
N PHE A 30 -2.00 21.02 -11.58
CA PHE A 30 -0.77 21.53 -11.03
C PHE A 30 0.16 20.36 -10.68
N LEU A 31 1.45 20.57 -10.89
CA LEU A 31 2.48 19.77 -10.26
C LEU A 31 2.99 20.54 -9.05
N PHE A 32 2.98 19.93 -7.87
CA PHE A 32 3.66 20.47 -6.71
C PHE A 32 4.86 19.63 -6.31
N ARG A 33 5.89 20.31 -5.82
CA ARG A 33 7.12 19.76 -5.25
C ARG A 33 7.29 20.28 -3.83
N VAL A 34 7.53 19.39 -2.88
CA VAL A 34 7.95 19.74 -1.51
C VAL A 34 9.32 19.14 -1.24
N HIS A 35 10.24 19.93 -0.71
CA HIS A 35 11.59 19.51 -0.37
C HIS A 35 12.12 20.32 0.81
N ALA A 36 13.19 19.84 1.44
CA ALA A 36 13.93 20.63 2.43
C ALA A 36 14.39 21.95 1.82
N ASP A 37 14.37 23.03 2.60
CA ASP A 37 14.92 24.29 2.13
C ASP A 37 16.46 24.24 2.14
N GLY A 38 17.08 24.60 1.02
CA GLY A 38 18.54 24.49 0.86
C GLY A 38 19.34 25.48 1.73
N ASN A 39 18.71 26.56 2.19
CA ASN A 39 19.33 27.57 3.05
C ASN A 39 19.09 27.33 4.54
N ASP A 40 17.99 26.66 4.90
CA ASP A 40 17.62 26.30 6.27
C ASP A 40 17.22 24.83 6.29
N HIS A 41 18.14 23.97 6.72
CA HIS A 41 17.96 22.51 6.78
C HIS A 41 16.79 22.05 7.69
N SER A 42 16.19 22.98 8.44
CA SER A 42 15.01 22.73 9.26
C SER A 42 13.70 23.24 8.66
N GLY A 43 13.75 23.90 7.49
CA GLY A 43 12.59 24.42 6.77
C GLY A 43 12.17 23.55 5.59
N ILE A 44 11.00 23.85 5.04
CA ILE A 44 10.51 23.26 3.80
C ILE A 44 10.22 24.32 2.75
N ARG A 45 10.48 23.95 1.49
CA ARG A 45 10.11 24.73 0.32
C ARG A 45 9.08 23.97 -0.50
N ILE A 46 7.99 24.66 -0.79
CA ILE A 46 6.85 24.16 -1.55
C ILE A 46 6.73 25.01 -2.81
N ILE A 47 6.71 24.36 -3.97
CA ILE A 47 6.48 25.00 -5.26
C ILE A 47 5.31 24.29 -5.93
N ALA A 48 4.34 25.02 -6.45
CA ALA A 48 3.21 24.48 -7.23
C ALA A 48 3.08 25.24 -8.54
N THR A 49 3.06 24.55 -9.68
CA THR A 49 2.98 25.20 -10.99
C THR A 49 2.05 24.46 -11.95
N ASP A 50 1.34 25.22 -12.78
CA ASP A 50 0.60 24.72 -13.95
C ASP A 50 1.45 24.71 -15.23
N PHE A 51 2.73 25.11 -15.14
CA PHE A 51 3.65 25.32 -16.27
C PHE A 51 3.13 26.29 -17.34
N GLN A 52 2.21 27.16 -16.97
CA GLN A 52 1.60 28.14 -17.85
C GLN A 52 1.67 29.52 -17.23
N SER A 53 0.66 29.89 -16.45
CA SER A 53 0.48 31.26 -15.95
C SER A 53 0.56 31.35 -14.43
N ASN A 54 0.53 30.23 -13.73
CA ASN A 54 0.46 30.19 -12.28
C ASN A 54 1.57 29.32 -11.73
N THR A 55 2.53 29.98 -11.10
CA THR A 55 3.53 29.33 -10.26
C THR A 55 3.45 29.96 -8.88
N PHE A 56 3.31 29.14 -7.86
CA PHE A 56 3.22 29.55 -6.47
C PHE A 56 4.35 28.94 -5.67
N GLN A 57 4.75 29.65 -4.62
CA GLN A 57 5.79 29.20 -3.72
C GLN A 57 5.47 29.55 -2.26
N ALA A 58 5.88 28.66 -1.36
CA ALA A 58 6.07 28.97 0.04
C ALA A 58 7.41 28.43 0.52
N ILE A 59 8.03 29.17 1.43
CA ILE A 59 9.15 28.71 2.25
C ILE A 59 8.66 28.82 3.69
N LYS A 60 8.77 27.73 4.45
CA LYS A 60 8.39 27.68 5.86
C LYS A 60 9.61 27.30 6.67
N SER A 61 10.05 28.21 7.54
CA SER A 61 11.13 27.94 8.49
C SER A 61 10.67 26.99 9.59
N ARG A 62 11.62 26.48 10.38
CA ARG A 62 11.32 25.63 11.53
C ARG A 62 10.29 26.25 12.47
N HIS A 63 10.47 27.51 12.85
CA HIS A 63 9.58 28.20 13.78
C HIS A 63 8.16 28.32 13.24
N GLN A 64 8.00 28.67 11.96
CA GLN A 64 6.67 28.74 11.33
C GLN A 64 5.98 27.37 11.24
N LEU A 65 6.76 26.29 11.18
CA LEU A 65 6.25 24.93 11.19
C LEU A 65 5.92 24.46 12.63
N GLU A 66 6.63 24.93 13.64
CA GLU A 66 6.30 24.74 15.06
C GLU A 66 5.00 25.47 15.41
N ASP A 67 4.85 26.73 15.00
CA ASP A 67 3.59 27.48 15.13
C ASP A 67 2.43 26.73 14.44
N LEU A 68 2.67 26.24 13.22
CA LEU A 68 1.69 25.45 12.48
C LEU A 68 1.35 24.13 13.18
N ARG A 69 2.31 23.46 13.83
CA ARG A 69 2.04 22.26 14.62
C ARG A 69 1.09 22.56 15.76
N ASP A 70 1.35 23.66 16.46
CA ASP A 70 0.59 24.08 17.62
C ASP A 70 -0.84 24.53 17.20
N ASP A 71 -0.98 25.25 16.08
CA ASP A 71 -2.27 25.64 15.48
C ASP A 71 -3.13 24.44 15.08
N ILE A 72 -2.52 23.40 14.51
CA ILE A 72 -3.21 22.19 14.08
C ILE A 72 -3.52 21.26 15.28
N GLY A 73 -2.83 21.46 16.41
CA GLY A 73 -3.00 20.69 17.64
C GLY A 73 -2.38 19.29 17.59
N ILE A 74 -1.28 19.12 16.85
CA ILE A 74 -0.57 17.83 16.78
C ILE A 74 0.48 17.77 17.87
N GLY A 75 0.20 16.99 18.91
CA GLY A 75 1.17 16.69 19.97
C GLY A 75 2.26 15.71 19.51
N GLY A 76 3.27 15.53 20.37
CA GLY A 76 4.36 14.58 20.16
C GLY A 76 5.69 15.25 19.83
N SER A 77 6.65 14.44 19.40
CA SER A 77 7.98 14.88 19.03
C SER A 77 8.00 15.62 17.69
N TRP A 78 9.03 16.42 17.46
CA TRP A 78 9.24 17.07 16.17
C TRP A 78 9.31 16.09 14.99
N SER A 79 9.90 14.91 15.22
CA SER A 79 10.01 13.86 14.20
C SER A 79 8.65 13.31 13.79
N GLU A 80 7.74 13.11 14.75
CA GLU A 80 6.38 12.65 14.49
C GLU A 80 5.59 13.70 13.69
N PHE A 81 5.84 14.98 13.97
CA PHE A 81 5.26 16.07 13.19
C PHE A 81 5.80 16.13 11.75
N ILE A 82 7.12 15.96 11.55
CA ILE A 82 7.70 15.86 10.20
C ILE A 82 7.09 14.68 9.43
N ASP A 83 7.00 13.51 10.07
CA ASP A 83 6.34 12.34 9.46
C ASP A 83 4.88 12.65 9.13
N TYR A 84 4.16 13.32 10.02
CA TYR A 84 2.79 13.75 9.79
C TYR A 84 2.67 14.66 8.57
N VAL A 85 3.51 15.68 8.45
CA VAL A 85 3.54 16.61 7.31
C VAL A 85 3.87 15.84 6.02
N THR A 86 4.90 15.01 6.05
CA THR A 86 5.35 14.21 4.91
C THR A 86 4.26 13.25 4.43
N THR A 87 3.65 12.51 5.35
CA THR A 87 2.57 11.56 5.05
C THR A 87 1.31 12.28 4.58
N SER A 88 0.97 13.45 5.14
CA SER A 88 -0.13 14.30 4.66
C SER A 88 0.10 14.76 3.23
N LEU A 89 1.29 15.26 2.91
CA LEU A 89 1.65 15.70 1.55
C LEU A 89 1.75 14.55 0.54
N LYS A 90 2.04 13.33 1.02
CA LYS A 90 2.02 12.07 0.23
C LYS A 90 0.65 11.36 0.26
N SER A 91 -0.36 11.86 0.96
CA SER A 91 -1.69 11.23 1.05
C SER A 91 -2.59 11.52 -0.16
N GLY A 92 -3.59 10.69 -0.46
CA GLY A 92 -4.52 11.00 -1.58
C GLY A 92 -5.34 12.29 -1.41
N ASP A 93 -5.38 12.88 -0.20
CA ASP A 93 -6.25 14.00 0.15
C ASP A 93 -5.46 15.32 0.20
N VAL A 94 -4.96 15.73 -0.98
CA VAL A 94 -4.28 17.01 -1.18
C VAL A 94 -5.04 17.85 -2.18
N LYS A 95 -5.29 19.10 -1.83
CA LYS A 95 -6.00 20.08 -2.64
C LYS A 95 -5.22 21.38 -2.73
N LEU A 96 -5.30 22.03 -3.89
CA LEU A 96 -4.75 23.36 -4.08
C LEU A 96 -5.90 24.32 -4.31
N VAL A 97 -6.09 25.28 -3.41
CA VAL A 97 -7.17 26.28 -3.52
C VAL A 97 -6.55 27.59 -3.96
N MET A 98 -7.01 28.15 -5.08
CA MET A 98 -6.55 29.43 -5.62
C MET A 98 -7.52 30.55 -5.24
N GLU A 99 -6.98 31.69 -4.87
CA GLU A 99 -7.74 32.85 -4.40
C GLU A 99 -7.30 34.13 -5.16
N ASP A 100 -8.29 34.92 -5.54
CA ASP A 100 -8.12 36.19 -6.27
C ASP A 100 -8.37 37.38 -5.36
N LEU A 101 -7.43 38.32 -5.36
CA LEU A 101 -7.70 39.68 -4.90
C LEU A 101 -8.36 40.45 -6.05
N TYR A 102 -9.65 40.70 -5.84
CA TYR A 102 -10.73 41.39 -6.58
C TYR A 102 -10.53 42.15 -7.91
N GLU A 103 -9.35 42.36 -8.50
CA GLU A 103 -9.23 43.20 -9.72
C GLU A 103 -8.25 42.71 -10.81
N SER A 104 -7.47 41.64 -10.58
CA SER A 104 -6.39 41.23 -11.51
C SER A 104 -6.76 40.13 -12.53
N GLY A 105 -7.95 39.52 -12.45
CA GLY A 105 -8.33 38.44 -13.37
C GLY A 105 -7.47 37.17 -13.29
N GLY A 106 -6.65 37.00 -12.24
CA GLY A 106 -5.77 35.84 -12.07
C GLY A 106 -5.32 35.61 -10.63
N ALA A 107 -5.08 34.33 -10.31
CA ALA A 107 -4.79 33.84 -8.95
C ALA A 107 -3.62 34.59 -8.32
N SER A 108 -3.88 35.30 -7.22
CA SER A 108 -2.90 36.12 -6.49
C SER A 108 -2.19 35.34 -5.39
N HIS A 109 -2.89 34.37 -4.81
CA HIS A 109 -2.38 33.46 -3.81
C HIS A 109 -3.04 32.09 -3.99
N ALA A 110 -2.40 31.08 -3.42
CA ALA A 110 -2.96 29.75 -3.34
C ALA A 110 -2.76 29.18 -1.94
N LYS A 111 -3.54 28.18 -1.57
CA LYS A 111 -3.44 27.46 -0.31
C LYS A 111 -3.38 25.97 -0.61
N LEU A 112 -2.29 25.33 -0.19
CA LEU A 112 -2.14 23.89 -0.25
C LEU A 112 -2.74 23.29 1.01
N ILE A 113 -3.79 22.50 0.85
CA ILE A 113 -4.49 21.81 1.93
C ILE A 113 -4.19 20.32 1.80
N ALA A 114 -3.68 19.70 2.86
CA ALA A 114 -3.36 18.28 2.89
C ALA A 114 -3.89 17.62 4.16
N GLN A 115 -4.32 16.37 4.07
CA GLN A 115 -4.85 15.63 5.21
C GLN A 115 -4.36 14.18 5.19
N LYS A 116 -3.62 13.74 6.21
CA LYS A 116 -3.06 12.38 6.30
C LYS A 116 -4.12 11.29 6.08
N ALA A 117 -5.27 11.43 6.74
CA ALA A 117 -6.42 10.54 6.62
C ALA A 117 -7.70 11.26 7.06
N LYS A 118 -8.85 10.77 6.61
CA LYS A 118 -10.16 11.32 7.02
C LYS A 118 -10.28 11.33 8.55
N GLY A 119 -10.60 12.50 9.10
CA GLY A 119 -10.74 12.71 10.55
C GLY A 119 -9.46 13.20 11.26
N MET A 120 -8.31 13.19 10.57
CA MET A 120 -7.08 13.80 11.08
C MET A 120 -7.07 15.32 10.86
N PRO A 121 -6.30 16.09 11.64
CA PRO A 121 -6.20 17.54 11.45
C PRO A 121 -5.71 17.95 10.05
N ARG A 122 -6.20 19.07 9.50
CA ARG A 122 -5.82 19.50 8.15
C ARG A 122 -4.58 20.39 8.19
N LEU A 123 -3.59 20.05 7.39
CA LEU A 123 -2.44 20.90 7.11
C LEU A 123 -2.86 21.93 6.06
N SER A 124 -2.66 23.22 6.32
CA SER A 124 -2.98 24.31 5.39
C SER A 124 -1.80 25.25 5.26
N ILE A 125 -1.20 25.35 4.08
CA ILE A 125 -0.03 26.19 3.82
C ILE A 125 -0.34 27.18 2.71
N SER A 126 -0.31 28.48 3.03
CA SER A 126 -0.46 29.56 2.05
C SER A 126 0.79 29.71 1.19
N LEU A 127 0.59 29.85 -0.12
CA LEU A 127 1.59 30.00 -1.17
C LEU A 127 1.41 31.37 -1.86
N GLY A 128 2.50 32.10 -2.04
CA GLY A 128 2.52 33.35 -2.79
C GLY A 128 2.74 33.11 -4.28
N LYS A 129 2.11 33.92 -5.14
CA LYS A 129 2.34 33.85 -6.59
C LYS A 129 3.75 34.35 -6.93
N LEU A 130 4.49 33.58 -7.71
CA LEU A 130 5.71 34.02 -8.36
C LEU A 130 5.38 34.67 -9.71
N VAL A 131 6.16 35.68 -10.08
CA VAL A 131 5.95 36.47 -11.30
C VAL A 131 7.26 36.54 -12.10
N ASN A 132 7.14 36.62 -13.43
CA ASN A 132 8.26 36.82 -14.36
C ASN A 132 9.43 35.82 -14.15
N GLY A 133 10.65 36.35 -14.01
CA GLY A 133 11.89 35.57 -13.90
C GLY A 133 11.86 34.52 -12.77
N ALA A 134 11.31 34.89 -11.61
CA ALA A 134 11.21 33.98 -10.47
C ALA A 134 10.30 32.78 -10.76
N ALA A 135 9.20 32.99 -11.49
CA ALA A 135 8.33 31.90 -11.92
C ALA A 135 9.03 30.99 -12.92
N SER A 136 9.70 31.55 -13.93
CA SER A 136 10.43 30.76 -14.92
C SER A 136 11.58 29.95 -14.31
N GLU A 137 12.32 30.54 -13.38
CA GLU A 137 13.40 29.86 -12.67
C GLU A 137 12.86 28.73 -11.80
N ALA A 138 11.79 28.97 -11.04
CA ALA A 138 11.14 27.94 -10.23
C ALA A 138 10.63 26.77 -11.09
N MET A 139 10.05 27.05 -12.27
CA MET A 139 9.60 26.03 -13.21
C MET A 139 10.78 25.24 -13.81
N ALA A 140 11.87 25.92 -14.18
CA ALA A 140 13.07 25.27 -14.72
C ALA A 140 13.70 24.34 -13.68
N ASN A 141 13.88 24.82 -12.45
CA ASN A 141 14.39 24.04 -11.35
C ASN A 141 13.48 22.84 -11.03
N LEU A 142 12.17 23.06 -10.95
CA LEU A 142 11.21 21.98 -10.70
C LEU A 142 11.25 20.92 -11.81
N SER A 143 11.38 21.33 -13.07
CA SER A 143 11.48 20.42 -14.22
C SER A 143 12.76 19.57 -14.19
N LEU A 144 13.90 20.20 -13.88
CA LEU A 144 15.18 19.51 -13.80
C LEU A 144 15.18 18.49 -12.66
N GLU A 145 14.64 18.86 -11.50
CA GLU A 145 14.54 17.98 -10.34
C GLU A 145 13.56 16.82 -10.60
N LEU A 146 12.41 17.08 -11.25
CA LEU A 146 11.49 16.02 -11.65
C LEU A 146 12.16 15.02 -12.59
N TYR A 147 12.97 15.50 -13.54
CA TYR A 147 13.68 14.62 -14.47
C TYR A 147 14.70 13.73 -13.75
N LYS A 148 15.47 14.29 -12.79
CA LYS A 148 16.41 13.51 -11.97
C LYS A 148 15.70 12.41 -11.21
N GLU A 149 14.65 12.74 -10.46
CA GLU A 149 13.86 11.76 -9.72
C GLU A 149 13.25 10.69 -10.63
N PHE A 150 12.75 11.08 -11.80
CA PHE A 150 12.25 10.12 -12.78
C PHE A 150 13.34 9.14 -13.24
N LYS A 151 14.56 9.62 -13.50
CA LYS A 151 15.70 8.76 -13.89
C LYS A 151 16.09 7.81 -12.77
N ASP A 152 16.05 8.26 -11.52
CA ASP A 152 16.35 7.44 -10.35
C ASP A 152 15.29 6.35 -10.13
N VAL A 153 14.01 6.71 -10.18
CA VAL A 153 12.90 5.75 -10.10
C VAL A 153 12.94 4.77 -11.27
N GLN A 154 13.25 5.22 -12.48
CA GLN A 154 13.39 4.35 -13.65
C GLN A 154 14.50 3.31 -13.45
N ARG A 155 15.65 3.72 -12.90
CA ARG A 155 16.76 2.79 -12.60
C ARG A 155 16.33 1.76 -11.56
N LEU A 156 15.74 2.19 -10.45
CA LEU A 156 15.26 1.30 -9.39
C LEU A 156 14.21 0.31 -9.91
N LEU A 157 13.31 0.76 -10.79
CA LEU A 157 12.31 -0.10 -11.42
C LEU A 157 12.95 -1.20 -12.28
N ILE A 158 14.01 -0.90 -13.02
CA ILE A 158 14.75 -1.89 -13.82
C ILE A 158 15.41 -2.93 -12.92
N GLU A 159 16.06 -2.49 -11.84
CA GLU A 159 16.69 -3.38 -10.84
C GLU A 159 15.66 -4.28 -10.14
N GLU A 160 14.49 -3.74 -9.79
CA GLU A 160 13.38 -4.49 -9.20
C GLU A 160 12.82 -5.53 -10.18
N GLN A 161 12.68 -5.17 -11.47
CA GLN A 161 12.19 -6.07 -12.51
C GLN A 161 13.14 -7.25 -12.72
N GLU A 162 14.45 -7.01 -12.75
CA GLU A 162 15.45 -8.07 -12.84
C GLU A 162 15.42 -8.97 -11.59
N SER A 163 15.35 -8.38 -10.40
CA SER A 163 15.26 -9.12 -9.14
C SER A 163 14.02 -10.01 -9.10
N LYS A 164 12.86 -9.49 -9.56
CA LYS A 164 11.61 -10.25 -9.68
C LYS A 164 11.74 -11.40 -10.67
N TYR A 165 12.41 -11.20 -11.80
CA TYR A 165 12.64 -12.25 -12.79
C TYR A 165 13.48 -13.39 -12.21
N GLN A 166 14.57 -13.07 -11.49
CA GLN A 166 15.40 -14.06 -10.82
C GLN A 166 14.64 -14.81 -9.72
N LEU A 167 13.87 -14.09 -8.90
CA LEU A 167 13.03 -14.72 -7.88
C LEU A 167 12.02 -15.68 -8.48
N THR A 168 11.42 -15.33 -9.63
CA THR A 168 10.47 -16.21 -10.34
C THR A 168 11.13 -17.53 -10.77
N LYS A 169 12.38 -17.49 -11.23
CA LYS A 169 13.14 -18.72 -11.57
C LYS A 169 13.38 -19.61 -10.35
N VAL A 170 13.82 -19.01 -9.25
CA VAL A 170 14.05 -19.74 -8.00
C VAL A 170 12.77 -20.38 -7.49
N VAL A 171 11.66 -19.64 -7.51
CA VAL A 171 10.34 -20.16 -7.12
C VAL A 171 9.92 -21.34 -8.00
N ALA A 172 10.11 -21.26 -9.31
CA ALA A 172 9.79 -22.37 -10.22
C ALA A 172 10.65 -23.62 -9.94
N ALA A 173 11.95 -23.45 -9.70
CA ALA A 173 12.86 -24.55 -9.36
C ALA A 173 12.48 -25.20 -8.03
N GLU A 174 12.13 -24.42 -7.01
CA GLU A 174 11.68 -24.94 -5.72
C GLU A 174 10.32 -25.64 -5.83
N GLN A 175 9.39 -25.14 -6.66
CA GLN A 175 8.13 -25.82 -6.96
C GLN A 175 8.35 -27.18 -7.63
N GLU A 176 9.27 -27.28 -8.59
CA GLU A 176 9.62 -28.54 -9.26
C GLU A 176 10.22 -29.56 -8.28
N LYS A 177 11.15 -29.12 -7.41
CA LYS A 177 11.70 -29.96 -6.34
C LYS A 177 10.61 -30.44 -5.40
N ASN A 178 9.69 -29.56 -5.00
CA ASN A 178 8.58 -29.90 -4.12
C ASN A 178 7.64 -30.94 -4.76
N VAL A 179 7.27 -30.76 -6.04
CA VAL A 179 6.50 -31.76 -6.79
C VAL A 179 7.21 -33.11 -6.84
N THR A 180 8.54 -33.09 -7.02
CA THR A 180 9.35 -34.32 -7.06
C THR A 180 9.37 -35.03 -5.70
N LEU A 181 9.57 -34.28 -4.62
CA LEU A 181 9.53 -34.81 -3.25
C LEU A 181 8.14 -35.37 -2.92
N GLN A 182 7.07 -34.69 -3.33
CA GLN A 182 5.70 -35.16 -3.14
C GLN A 182 5.48 -36.51 -3.85
N LYS A 183 5.93 -36.64 -5.10
CA LYS A 183 5.87 -37.91 -5.86
C LYS A 183 6.66 -39.03 -5.17
N GLN A 184 7.84 -38.74 -4.64
CA GLN A 184 8.66 -39.72 -3.91
C GLN A 184 7.96 -40.17 -2.62
N LEU A 185 7.37 -39.23 -1.87
CA LEU A 185 6.62 -39.53 -0.66
C LEU A 185 5.41 -40.42 -0.94
N ASP A 186 4.65 -40.10 -1.98
CA ASP A 186 3.49 -40.89 -2.40
C ASP A 186 3.91 -42.32 -2.78
N MET A 187 4.98 -42.47 -3.58
CA MET A 187 5.52 -43.79 -3.96
C MET A 187 5.91 -44.63 -2.72
N LEU A 188 6.58 -44.02 -1.73
CA LEU A 188 6.95 -44.71 -0.49
C LEU A 188 5.71 -45.13 0.33
N LEU A 189 4.69 -44.28 0.40
CA LEU A 189 3.43 -44.59 1.09
C LEU A 189 2.68 -45.75 0.42
N TYR A 190 2.59 -45.77 -0.91
CA TYR A 190 1.98 -46.88 -1.65
C TYR A 190 2.77 -48.18 -1.48
N SER A 191 4.10 -48.13 -1.62
CA SER A 191 4.99 -49.28 -1.40
C SER A 191 4.84 -49.86 0.00
N ARG A 192 4.81 -49.01 1.03
CA ARG A 192 4.64 -49.43 2.43
C ARG A 192 3.30 -50.12 2.67
N LYS A 193 2.21 -49.59 2.08
CA LYS A 193 0.87 -50.22 2.17
C LYS A 193 0.83 -51.60 1.52
N HIS A 194 1.39 -51.75 0.32
CA HIS A 194 1.48 -53.06 -0.34
C HIS A 194 2.38 -54.06 0.38
N LYS A 195 3.45 -53.59 1.03
CA LYS A 195 4.33 -54.45 1.83
C LYS A 195 3.64 -54.95 3.10
N LEU A 196 2.77 -54.16 3.72
CA LEU A 196 1.93 -54.63 4.84
C LEU A 196 0.87 -55.64 4.39
N GLN A 197 0.25 -55.44 3.23
CA GLN A 197 -0.74 -56.37 2.66
C GLN A 197 -0.13 -57.73 2.27
N LYS A 198 1.09 -57.73 1.74
CA LYS A 198 1.79 -58.97 1.36
C LYS A 198 2.25 -59.81 2.55
N ILE A 199 2.28 -59.25 3.76
CA ILE A 199 2.55 -59.99 5.00
C ILE A 199 1.25 -60.59 5.54
N SER A 200 0.10 -59.94 5.37
CA SER A 200 -1.20 -60.50 5.79
C SER A 200 -1.70 -61.64 4.88
N ASP A 201 -1.30 -61.69 3.62
CA ASP A 201 -1.71 -62.76 2.69
C ASP A 201 -0.85 -64.04 2.79
N ARG A 202 0.28 -64.00 3.51
CA ARG A 202 1.20 -65.15 3.62
C ARG A 202 0.94 -66.03 4.85
N ASP A 203 0.00 -65.64 5.70
CA ASP A 203 -0.42 -66.39 6.89
C ASP A 203 -1.73 -67.19 6.68
N ASN A 204 -2.19 -67.34 5.44
CA ASN A 204 -3.41 -68.12 5.15
C ASN A 204 -3.19 -69.13 4.01
N SER A 205 -2.24 -70.04 4.20
CA SER A 205 -2.22 -71.31 3.47
C SER A 205 -2.05 -72.45 4.47
N ASP A 206 -3.15 -72.93 5.02
CA ASP A 206 -3.41 -74.36 5.21
C ASP A 206 -4.80 -74.58 5.83
N SER A 207 -5.74 -75.12 5.05
CA SER A 207 -6.74 -76.13 5.47
C SER A 207 -7.74 -76.41 4.34
N THR A 208 -7.46 -77.48 3.60
CA THR A 208 -8.39 -78.53 3.11
C THR A 208 -9.88 -78.23 2.80
N SER A 209 -10.25 -78.52 1.54
CA SER A 209 -11.32 -79.47 1.11
C SER A 209 -12.47 -78.94 0.22
N VAL A 210 -12.52 -79.53 -0.99
CA VAL A 210 -13.64 -80.16 -1.72
C VAL A 210 -14.89 -79.35 -2.13
N MET A 211 -15.01 -79.23 -3.47
CA MET A 211 -16.17 -79.21 -4.39
C MET A 211 -17.57 -78.84 -3.89
N VAL A 212 -18.26 -77.96 -4.63
CA VAL A 212 -19.58 -78.23 -5.30
C VAL A 212 -19.79 -77.20 -6.43
N SER A 213 -20.25 -77.70 -7.59
CA SER A 213 -20.64 -76.97 -8.81
C SER A 213 -22.10 -76.51 -8.80
N GLN A 214 -22.45 -75.66 -9.80
CA GLN A 214 -23.80 -75.24 -10.27
C GLN A 214 -24.40 -74.05 -9.50
N ASP A 215 -24.98 -73.00 -10.09
CA ASP A 215 -25.69 -72.86 -11.37
C ASP A 215 -25.73 -71.39 -11.85
N SER A 216 -26.01 -71.20 -13.13
CA SER A 216 -26.42 -69.96 -13.85
C SER A 216 -27.76 -70.32 -14.57
N PRO A 217 -28.72 -69.44 -14.98
CA PRO A 217 -28.52 -68.08 -15.53
C PRO A 217 -29.65 -67.02 -15.36
N ASP A 218 -29.36 -65.83 -15.91
CA ASP A 218 -30.22 -64.90 -16.67
C ASP A 218 -31.30 -63.99 -16.01
N LYS A 219 -31.07 -62.67 -16.20
CA LYS A 219 -31.84 -61.70 -17.06
C LYS A 219 -32.53 -60.45 -16.44
N HIS A 220 -32.29 -59.34 -17.17
CA HIS A 220 -32.93 -58.00 -17.26
C HIS A 220 -32.59 -56.95 -16.18
N ALA A 221 -31.73 -55.94 -16.44
CA ALA A 221 -31.78 -54.79 -17.38
C ALA A 221 -32.59 -53.58 -16.87
N ALA A 222 -31.92 -52.48 -16.52
CA ALA A 222 -32.25 -51.10 -16.93
C ALA A 222 -31.29 -50.04 -16.34
N TYR A 223 -30.61 -49.33 -17.25
CA TYR A 223 -30.32 -47.88 -17.24
C TYR A 223 -29.59 -47.18 -16.06
N ASN A 224 -28.36 -46.74 -16.36
CA ASN A 224 -27.59 -45.61 -15.80
C ASN A 224 -28.30 -44.24 -16.01
N PRO A 225 -27.75 -43.06 -15.60
CA PRO A 225 -26.80 -42.70 -14.51
C PRO A 225 -27.25 -41.44 -13.72
N SER A 226 -26.57 -41.05 -12.62
CA SER A 226 -26.06 -39.67 -12.40
C SER A 226 -25.60 -39.37 -10.97
N SER A 227 -24.59 -38.49 -10.92
CA SER A 227 -24.40 -37.41 -9.92
C SER A 227 -23.64 -37.70 -8.63
N THR A 228 -22.33 -37.43 -8.74
CA THR A 228 -21.38 -36.98 -7.73
C THR A 228 -21.92 -35.91 -6.77
N LYS A 229 -21.68 -36.04 -5.44
CA LYS A 229 -21.40 -34.90 -4.54
C LYS A 229 -20.87 -35.29 -3.14
N GLY A 230 -19.55 -35.08 -2.99
CA GLY A 230 -18.86 -34.35 -1.91
C GLY A 230 -19.21 -34.59 -0.44
N ALA A 231 -18.31 -35.27 0.27
CA ALA A 231 -18.23 -35.33 1.72
C ALA A 231 -17.69 -34.01 2.34
N ASN A 232 -18.39 -33.55 3.39
CA ASN A 232 -17.96 -32.75 4.55
C ASN A 232 -16.67 -31.90 4.44
N ARG A 233 -16.86 -30.58 4.31
CA ARG A 233 -15.86 -29.56 4.66
C ARG A 233 -15.76 -29.44 6.19
N VAL A 234 -14.61 -29.81 6.76
CA VAL A 234 -14.24 -29.46 8.15
C VAL A 234 -13.12 -28.43 8.08
N VAL A 235 -13.39 -27.22 8.60
CA VAL A 235 -12.44 -26.10 8.68
C VAL A 235 -11.83 -26.08 10.08
N PRO A 236 -10.50 -25.94 10.25
CA PRO A 236 -9.89 -25.85 11.58
C PRO A 236 -10.20 -24.51 12.26
N ALA A 237 -10.99 -24.55 13.34
CA ALA A 237 -11.25 -23.38 14.18
C ALA A 237 -10.09 -23.16 15.17
N HIS A 238 -9.30 -22.10 14.97
CA HIS A 238 -8.32 -21.64 15.95
C HIS A 238 -9.02 -20.97 17.15
N ARG A 239 -8.96 -21.60 18.32
CA ARG A 239 -9.44 -21.03 19.59
C ARG A 239 -8.48 -19.94 20.07
N ARG A 240 -8.93 -18.67 20.09
CA ARG A 240 -8.26 -17.59 20.84
C ARG A 240 -8.46 -17.83 22.34
N SER A 241 -7.36 -17.83 23.10
CA SER A 241 -7.38 -17.76 24.56
C SER A 241 -7.98 -16.43 25.00
N LYS A 242 -9.06 -16.48 25.78
CA LYS A 242 -9.66 -15.32 26.45
C LYS A 242 -8.85 -15.06 27.74
N VAL A 243 -8.08 -13.98 27.78
CA VAL A 243 -7.50 -13.47 29.04
C VAL A 243 -8.56 -12.58 29.69
N ARG A 244 -8.85 -12.87 30.96
CA ARG A 244 -9.87 -12.26 31.81
C ARG A 244 -9.40 -10.86 32.23
N GLY A 245 -10.35 -9.91 32.30
CA GLY A 245 -10.12 -8.47 32.42
C GLY A 245 -9.35 -7.98 33.64
N ALA A 246 -8.89 -6.73 33.54
CA ALA A 246 -8.21 -5.98 34.58
C ALA A 246 -9.17 -5.58 35.71
N VAL A 247 -8.68 -5.66 36.94
CA VAL A 247 -9.32 -5.12 38.15
C VAL A 247 -8.91 -3.65 38.27
N LEU A 248 -9.89 -2.76 38.42
CA LEU A 248 -9.67 -1.35 38.77
C LEU A 248 -9.79 -1.24 40.30
N ASP A 249 -8.78 -0.65 40.92
CA ASP A 249 -8.72 -0.39 42.36
C ASP A 249 -9.10 1.09 42.55
N ASP A 250 -10.28 1.34 43.12
CA ASP A 250 -10.74 2.67 43.50
C ASP A 250 -10.21 2.93 44.92
N THR A 251 -9.14 3.72 45.03
CA THR A 251 -8.77 4.34 46.31
C THR A 251 -9.38 5.73 46.37
N GLU A 252 -10.56 5.81 46.98
CA GLU A 252 -11.00 7.02 47.68
C GLU A 252 -10.28 7.05 49.03
N ASP A 253 -9.55 8.12 49.34
CA ASP A 253 -9.21 8.44 50.72
C ASP A 253 -9.26 9.96 50.92
N ASP A 254 -10.22 10.35 51.76
CA ASP A 254 -10.42 11.66 52.36
C ASP A 254 -9.25 12.02 53.30
N ALA A 255 -8.62 13.18 53.07
CA ALA A 255 -8.06 14.06 54.12
C ALA A 255 -7.61 15.41 53.53
#